data_AF-A0A1W9QIV9-F1
#
_entry.id   AF-A0A1W9QIV9-F1
#
_cell.length_a   1.000
_cell.length_b   1.000
_cell.length_c   1.000
_cell.angle_alpha   90.00
_cell.angle_beta   90.00
_cell.angle_gamma   90.00
#
_symmetry.space_group_name_H-M   'P 1'
#
loop_
_entity.id
_entity.type
_entity.pdbx_description
1 polymer ?
#
loop_
_entity_poly.entity_id
_entity_poly.type
_entity_poly.pdbx_seq_one_letter_code
_entity_poly.pdbx_strand_id
1 'polypeptide(L)'
;MKKIFLLVFTVAISVSLFATEITFRHTFSEPIIKQLNQFQKIEFENTVQQGKIGEPSLPYLGIKLLLPEGESAVKIEVNGKNNVSIKGEYTLFPTQPNQKLSDSTIKKFAQPNPQIYSKNAIYPQNEY
;
A
#
# COMPACT_ATOMS: atom_id res chain seq x y z
N MET A 1 23.78 32.38 -39.52
CA MET A 1 22.44 32.85 -39.07
C MET A 1 21.46 31.70 -38.85
N LYS A 2 21.16 30.84 -39.84
CA LYS A 2 20.26 29.67 -39.66
C LYS A 2 20.58 28.75 -38.47
N LYS A 3 21.86 28.42 -38.24
CA LYS A 3 22.29 27.55 -37.13
C LYS A 3 22.07 28.16 -35.74
N ILE A 4 22.27 29.48 -35.62
CA ILE A 4 22.04 30.23 -34.38
C ILE A 4 20.54 30.32 -34.09
N PHE A 5 19.73 30.56 -35.13
CA PHE A 5 18.27 30.58 -34.99
C PHE A 5 17.71 29.22 -34.56
N LEU A 6 18.20 28.12 -35.14
CA LEU A 6 17.79 26.77 -34.77
C LEU A 6 18.16 26.44 -33.31
N LEU A 7 19.34 26.88 -32.86
CA LEU A 7 19.79 26.69 -31.48
C LEU A 7 18.94 27.48 -30.49
N VAL A 8 18.61 28.74 -30.81
CA VAL A 8 17.69 29.56 -29.98
C VAL A 8 16.29 28.94 -29.91
N PHE A 9 15.81 28.39 -31.03
CA PHE A 9 14.50 27.71 -31.08
C PHE A 9 14.47 26.43 -30.24
N THR A 10 15.52 25.60 -30.29
CA THR A 10 15.63 24.40 -29.46
C THR A 10 15.73 24.75 -27.97
N VAL A 11 16.49 25.79 -27.62
CA VAL A 11 16.56 26.28 -26.23
C VAL A 11 15.20 26.76 -25.77
N ALA A 12 14.48 27.55 -26.57
CA ALA A 12 13.15 28.05 -26.21
C ALA A 12 12.12 26.92 -25.95
N ILE A 13 12.13 25.85 -26.75
CA ILE A 13 11.25 24.68 -26.56
C ILE A 13 11.62 23.90 -25.29
N SER A 14 12.90 23.83 -24.93
CA SER A 14 13.32 23.10 -23.72
C SER A 14 12.82 23.75 -22.42
N VAL A 15 12.54 25.06 -22.43
CA VAL A 15 12.03 25.78 -21.24
C VAL A 15 10.54 25.49 -20.97
N SER A 16 9.78 24.95 -21.95
CA SER A 16 8.35 24.69 -21.79
C SER A 16 8.01 23.30 -21.27
N LEU A 17 8.99 22.48 -20.90
CA LEU A 17 8.77 21.17 -20.29
C LEU A 17 8.63 21.30 -18.77
N PHE A 18 7.41 21.53 -18.29
CA PHE A 18 7.09 21.45 -16.87
C PHE A 18 6.53 20.06 -16.56
N ALA A 19 7.22 19.30 -15.71
CA ALA A 19 6.69 18.08 -15.13
C ALA A 19 5.98 18.43 -13.81
N THR A 20 4.70 18.08 -13.69
CA THR A 20 3.94 18.24 -12.45
C THR A 20 4.23 17.05 -11.53
N GLU A 21 4.58 17.32 -10.27
CA GLU A 21 4.76 16.31 -9.22
C GLU A 21 3.80 16.58 -8.05
N ILE A 22 3.13 15.53 -7.58
CA ILE A 22 2.30 15.57 -6.38
C ILE A 22 2.97 14.74 -5.30
N THR A 23 3.49 15.39 -4.27
CA THR A 23 4.09 14.72 -3.12
C THR A 23 3.10 14.61 -1.98
N PHE A 24 2.80 13.39 -1.55
CA PHE A 24 2.03 13.11 -0.34
C PHE A 24 2.91 12.46 0.71
N ARG A 25 2.87 12.96 1.95
CA ARG A 25 3.61 12.42 3.08
C ARG A 25 2.64 11.93 4.14
N HIS A 26 2.80 10.68 4.54
CA HIS A 26 2.10 10.11 5.68
C HIS A 26 3.10 9.54 6.69
N THR A 27 2.75 9.62 7.96
CA THR A 27 3.51 9.04 9.06
C THR A 27 2.58 8.13 9.84
N PHE A 28 2.95 6.85 9.93
CA PHE A 28 2.20 5.88 10.71
C PHE A 28 2.38 6.15 12.21
N SER A 29 1.28 6.02 12.96
CA SER A 29 1.29 5.99 14.41
C SER A 29 1.97 4.73 14.94
N GLU A 30 2.14 4.61 16.26
CA GLU A 30 2.48 3.32 16.85
C GLU A 30 1.37 2.28 16.54
N PRO A 31 1.74 1.02 16.25
CA PRO A 31 0.78 -0.03 15.95
C PRO A 31 0.06 -0.51 17.22
N ILE A 32 -1.21 -0.82 17.08
CA ILE A 32 -2.00 -1.53 18.09
C ILE A 32 -2.00 -3.01 17.73
N ILE A 33 -1.55 -3.86 18.65
CA ILE A 33 -1.53 -5.32 18.47
C ILE A 33 -2.69 -5.91 19.25
N LYS A 34 -3.65 -6.51 18.54
CA LYS A 34 -4.83 -7.17 19.13
C LYS A 34 -4.66 -8.68 19.10
N GLN A 35 -4.87 -9.32 20.25
CA GLN A 35 -4.90 -10.78 20.37
C GLN A 35 -6.29 -11.32 19.97
N LEU A 36 -6.32 -12.30 19.07
CA LEU A 36 -7.52 -12.99 18.60
C LEU A 36 -7.28 -14.51 18.66
N ASN A 37 -7.64 -15.14 19.78
CA ASN A 37 -7.33 -16.54 20.07
C ASN A 37 -5.83 -16.83 19.98
N GLN A 38 -5.39 -17.63 19.01
CA GLN A 38 -3.98 -17.95 18.76
C GLN A 38 -3.28 -16.99 17.79
N PHE A 39 -4.03 -16.03 17.22
CA PHE A 39 -3.54 -15.10 16.21
C PHE A 39 -3.41 -13.69 16.76
N GLN A 40 -2.64 -12.86 16.06
CA GLN A 40 -2.53 -11.43 16.31
C GLN A 40 -2.92 -10.62 15.10
N LYS A 41 -3.44 -9.42 15.36
CA LYS A 41 -3.79 -8.45 14.34
C LYS A 41 -3.07 -7.15 14.63
N ILE A 42 -2.29 -6.69 13.67
CA ILE A 42 -1.52 -5.43 13.76
C ILE A 42 -2.31 -4.35 13.05
N GLU A 43 -2.72 -3.32 13.77
CA GLU A 43 -3.55 -2.22 13.24
C GLU A 43 -2.84 -0.88 13.44
N PHE A 44 -2.91 -0.02 12.42
CA PHE A 44 -2.52 1.39 12.51
C PHE A 44 -3.76 2.27 12.38
N GLU A 45 -3.68 3.49 12.89
CA GLU A 45 -4.75 4.47 12.70
C GLU A 45 -5.03 4.69 11.21
N ASN A 46 -6.31 4.81 10.85
CA ASN A 46 -6.77 5.05 9.47
C ASN A 46 -6.37 3.96 8.44
N THR A 47 -5.99 2.77 8.89
CA THR A 47 -5.75 1.61 8.02
C THR A 47 -6.92 0.65 8.03
N VAL A 48 -7.10 -0.04 6.90
CA VAL A 48 -7.98 -1.19 6.79
C VAL A 48 -7.16 -2.46 6.74
N GLN A 49 -7.81 -3.59 6.95
CA GLN A 49 -7.14 -4.88 7.03
C GLN A 49 -7.36 -5.61 5.71
N GLN A 50 -6.27 -5.98 5.07
CA GLN A 50 -6.28 -6.46 3.70
C GLN A 50 -5.36 -7.66 3.53
N GLY A 51 -5.76 -8.56 2.64
CA GLY A 51 -5.06 -9.78 2.29
C GLY A 51 -5.98 -10.66 1.45
N LYS A 52 -5.46 -11.80 0.96
CA LYS A 52 -6.31 -12.82 0.33
C LYS A 52 -6.88 -13.74 1.40
N ILE A 53 -8.05 -14.31 1.15
CA ILE A 53 -8.73 -15.18 2.11
C ILE A 53 -7.79 -16.33 2.55
N GLY A 54 -7.64 -16.51 3.86
CA GLY A 54 -6.74 -17.50 4.45
C GLY A 54 -5.27 -17.08 4.52
N GLU A 55 -4.85 -16.00 3.85
CA GLU A 55 -3.49 -15.44 3.95
C GLU A 55 -3.40 -14.41 5.09
N PRO A 56 -2.18 -14.04 5.57
CA PRO A 56 -2.01 -13.04 6.61
C PRO A 56 -2.71 -11.71 6.29
N SER A 57 -3.52 -11.23 7.23
CA SER A 57 -4.14 -9.90 7.17
C SER A 57 -3.12 -8.84 7.57
N LEU A 58 -2.91 -7.86 6.70
CA LEU A 58 -1.99 -6.75 6.93
C LEU A 58 -2.73 -5.40 6.90
N PRO A 59 -2.25 -4.41 7.66
CA PRO A 59 -2.77 -3.05 7.59
C PRO A 59 -2.44 -2.43 6.22
N TYR A 60 -3.44 -1.83 5.58
CA TYR A 60 -3.35 -1.17 4.29
C TYR A 60 -3.93 0.24 4.39
N LEU A 61 -3.20 1.22 3.86
CA LEU A 61 -3.61 2.61 3.77
C LEU A 61 -3.94 2.96 2.32
N GLY A 62 -5.22 3.18 2.03
CA GLY A 62 -5.66 3.70 0.74
C GLY A 62 -5.55 5.22 0.70
N ILE A 63 -4.81 5.76 -0.28
CA ILE A 63 -4.65 7.21 -0.47
C ILE A 63 -5.39 7.62 -1.74
N LYS A 64 -6.13 8.73 -1.67
CA LYS A 64 -6.77 9.36 -2.83
C LYS A 64 -6.11 10.71 -3.07
N LEU A 65 -5.45 10.86 -4.22
CA LEU A 65 -4.81 12.10 -4.64
C LEU A 65 -5.59 12.69 -5.80
N LEU A 66 -5.92 13.98 -5.70
CA LEU A 66 -6.54 14.73 -6.78
C LEU A 66 -5.47 15.11 -7.79
N LEU A 67 -5.68 14.74 -9.05
CA LEU A 67 -4.82 15.18 -10.15
C LEU A 67 -5.38 16.48 -10.75
N PRO A 68 -4.51 17.38 -11.26
CA PRO A 68 -4.94 18.53 -12.03
C PRO A 68 -5.79 18.11 -13.25
N GLU A 69 -6.66 19.03 -13.66
CA GLU A 69 -7.51 18.81 -14.83
C GLU A 69 -6.65 18.60 -16.09
N GLY A 70 -6.98 17.58 -16.88
CA GLY A 70 -6.25 17.24 -18.10
C GLY A 70 -4.93 16.49 -17.90
N GLU A 71 -4.51 16.24 -16.65
CA GLU A 71 -3.31 15.46 -16.35
C GLU A 71 -3.61 13.98 -16.07
N SER A 72 -2.59 13.13 -16.21
CA SER A 72 -2.65 11.71 -15.87
C SER A 72 -1.35 11.29 -15.18
N ALA A 73 -1.46 10.49 -14.12
CA ALA A 73 -0.29 9.99 -13.40
C ALA A 73 0.48 8.98 -14.27
N VAL A 74 1.68 9.35 -14.71
CA VAL A 74 2.55 8.50 -15.52
C VAL A 74 3.47 7.60 -14.67
N LYS A 75 3.73 7.98 -13.42
CA LYS A 75 4.59 7.26 -12.49
C LYS A 75 4.13 7.51 -11.06
N ILE A 76 4.15 6.46 -10.24
CA ILE A 76 3.97 6.53 -8.79
C ILE A 76 5.25 5.97 -8.16
N GLU A 77 5.78 6.67 -7.17
CA GLU A 77 6.95 6.23 -6.41
C GLU A 77 6.64 6.30 -4.92
N VAL A 78 6.82 5.18 -4.23
CA VAL A 78 6.60 5.07 -2.78
C VAL A 78 7.95 5.00 -2.09
N ASN A 79 8.27 6.04 -1.33
CA ASN A 79 9.54 6.17 -0.63
C ASN A 79 9.36 5.98 0.88
N GLY A 80 9.61 4.76 1.36
CA GLY A 80 9.66 4.43 2.79
C GLY A 80 10.88 5.06 3.47
N LYS A 81 10.69 5.58 4.68
CA LYS A 81 11.78 6.05 5.56
C LYS A 81 11.53 5.55 6.99
N ASN A 82 12.61 5.38 7.75
CA ASN A 82 12.57 5.04 9.17
C ASN A 82 11.86 3.71 9.46
N ASN A 83 12.34 2.61 8.86
CA ASN A 83 11.80 1.28 9.16
C ASN A 83 11.97 0.98 10.65
N VAL A 84 10.87 0.59 11.29
CA VAL A 84 10.85 0.21 12.71
C VAL A 84 10.50 -1.27 12.82
N SER A 85 11.32 -2.02 13.55
CA SER A 85 11.03 -3.41 13.88
C SER A 85 10.07 -3.48 15.07
N ILE A 86 8.89 -4.06 14.85
CA ILE A 86 7.95 -4.41 15.93
C ILE A 86 8.52 -5.62 16.67
N LYS A 87 8.88 -5.45 17.94
CA LYS A 87 9.48 -6.54 18.74
C LYS A 87 8.48 -7.67 18.97
N GLY A 88 8.94 -8.92 18.92
CA GLY A 88 8.16 -10.12 19.20
C GLY A 88 7.97 -11.02 17.98
N GLU A 89 7.33 -12.17 18.21
CA GLU A 89 6.91 -13.09 17.17
C GLU A 89 5.38 -13.15 17.13
N TYR A 90 4.82 -12.98 15.94
CA TYR A 90 3.37 -12.85 15.76
C TYR A 90 2.89 -13.83 14.69
N THR A 91 1.84 -14.57 15.00
CA THR A 91 1.09 -15.35 14.00
C THR A 91 -0.08 -14.49 13.55
N LEU A 92 0.04 -13.86 12.38
CA LEU A 92 -0.96 -12.92 11.91
C LEU A 92 -2.31 -13.60 11.66
N PHE A 93 -3.39 -12.87 11.92
CA PHE A 93 -4.76 -13.35 11.72
C PHE A 93 -5.03 -13.57 10.22
N PRO A 94 -5.61 -14.74 9.82
CA PRO A 94 -5.91 -14.98 8.42
C PRO A 94 -7.09 -14.12 7.94
N THR A 95 -6.96 -13.54 6.77
CA THR A 95 -8.02 -12.73 6.16
C THR A 95 -9.28 -13.57 5.97
N GLN A 96 -10.41 -13.04 6.40
CA GLN A 96 -11.70 -13.73 6.36
C GLN A 96 -12.52 -13.28 5.14
N PRO A 97 -13.44 -14.12 4.62
CA PRO A 97 -14.32 -13.72 3.54
C PRO A 97 -15.26 -12.60 3.98
N ASN A 98 -15.50 -11.62 3.09
CA ASN A 98 -16.49 -10.57 3.33
C ASN A 98 -17.87 -11.17 3.58
N GLN A 99 -18.59 -10.65 4.57
CA GLN A 99 -19.97 -11.02 4.88
C GLN A 99 -20.88 -9.83 4.59
N LYS A 100 -21.99 -10.08 3.88
CA LYS A 100 -23.02 -9.05 3.68
C LYS A 100 -23.74 -8.83 4.99
N LEU A 101 -24.04 -7.58 5.33
CA LEU A 101 -24.79 -7.26 6.55
C LEU A 101 -26.20 -7.87 6.55
N SER A 102 -26.78 -8.12 5.38
CA SER A 102 -28.10 -8.76 5.22
C SER A 102 -28.07 -10.28 5.31
N ASP A 103 -26.89 -10.91 5.34
CA ASP A 103 -26.74 -12.36 5.37
C ASP A 103 -26.74 -12.85 6.82
N SER A 104 -27.78 -13.61 7.19
CA SER A 104 -27.93 -14.20 8.52
C SER A 104 -27.07 -15.45 8.72
N THR A 105 -26.45 -15.98 7.66
CA THR A 105 -25.57 -17.13 7.76
C THR A 105 -24.16 -16.71 8.17
N ILE A 106 -23.68 -17.24 9.29
CA ILE A 106 -22.29 -17.03 9.73
C ILE A 106 -21.39 -17.81 8.79
N LYS A 107 -20.52 -17.10 8.05
CA LYS A 107 -19.54 -17.77 7.18
C LYS A 107 -18.55 -18.57 8.02
N LYS A 108 -18.16 -19.74 7.49
CA LYS A 108 -17.11 -20.56 8.10
C LYS A 108 -15.82 -19.77 8.17
N PHE A 109 -15.14 -19.89 9.29
CA PHE A 109 -13.81 -19.30 9.48
C PHE A 109 -12.83 -19.86 8.43
N ALA A 110 -12.16 -18.96 7.71
CA ALA A 110 -11.10 -19.32 6.78
C ALA A 110 -9.84 -19.69 7.55
N GLN A 111 -9.39 -20.92 7.38
CA GLN A 111 -8.16 -21.42 8.00
C GLN A 111 -6.92 -20.77 7.38
N PRO A 112 -5.80 -20.66 8.13
CA PRO A 112 -4.53 -20.20 7.59
C PRO A 112 -4.10 -21.05 6.40
N ASN A 113 -3.73 -20.41 5.30
CA ASN A 113 -3.25 -21.09 4.11
C ASN A 113 -1.88 -21.72 4.42
N PRO A 114 -1.75 -23.06 4.46
CA PRO A 114 -0.51 -23.72 4.84
C PRO A 114 0.64 -23.37 3.89
N GLN A 115 0.37 -23.08 2.62
CA GLN A 115 1.39 -22.71 1.63
C GLN A 115 2.02 -21.34 1.88
N ILE A 116 1.41 -20.51 2.73
CA ILE A 116 1.93 -19.20 3.12
C ILE A 116 2.48 -19.26 4.55
N TYR A 117 1.72 -19.80 5.50
CA TYR A 117 2.09 -19.80 6.92
C TYR A 117 3.23 -20.76 7.27
N SER A 118 3.50 -21.78 6.44
CA SER A 118 4.65 -22.67 6.65
C SER A 118 5.96 -22.12 6.06
N LYS A 119 5.90 -21.02 5.30
CA LYS A 119 7.09 -20.44 4.67
C LYS A 119 7.77 -19.46 5.61
N ASN A 120 9.08 -19.61 5.75
CA ASN A 120 9.93 -18.57 6.32
C ASN A 120 10.37 -17.59 5.23
N ALA A 121 9.42 -16.77 4.74
CA ALA A 121 9.65 -15.80 3.69
C ALA A 121 8.86 -14.51 3.97
N ILE A 122 9.29 -13.40 3.38
CA ILE A 122 8.57 -12.13 3.46
C ILE A 122 7.22 -12.25 2.74
N TYR A 123 6.18 -11.73 3.38
CA TYR A 123 4.84 -11.62 2.83
C TYR A 123 4.33 -10.17 2.97
N PRO A 124 3.67 -9.60 1.95
CA PRO A 124 3.52 -10.15 0.60
C PRO A 124 4.85 -10.19 -0.15
N GLN A 125 4.97 -11.04 -1.17
CA GLN A 125 6.21 -11.14 -1.97
C GLN A 125 6.45 -9.92 -2.86
N ASN A 126 5.38 -9.22 -3.24
CA ASN A 126 5.43 -7.99 -4.03
C ASN A 126 4.88 -6.86 -3.18
N GLU A 127 5.60 -5.74 -3.11
CA GLU A 127 5.22 -4.63 -2.24
C GLU A 127 4.09 -3.75 -2.83
N TYR A 128 3.88 -3.74 -4.16
CA TYR A 128 2.83 -2.98 -4.85
C TYR A 128 2.46 -3.62 -6.19
#